data_AF-A0A535I0I0-F1
#
_entry.id   AF-A0A535I0I0-F1
#
_cell.length_a   1.000
_cell.length_b   1.000
_cell.length_c   1.000
_cell.angle_alpha   90.00
_cell.angle_beta   90.00
_cell.angle_gamma   90.00
#
_symmetry.space_group_name_H-M   'P 1'
#
loop_
_entity.id
_entity.type
_entity.pdbx_description
1 polymer ?
#
loop_
_entity_poly.entity_id
_entity_poly.type
_entity_poly.pdbx_seq_one_letter_code
_entity_poly.pdbx_strand_id
1 'polypeptide(L)'
;MSKGFVVWFTGLSGAGKSTIATALQAELARRGRSSELLDGDEVRTHLSKGLGFSKEDRDTNIRRIGYVARLIARSGGVAITAAISPYREVRDEVRSQTPNFVEVFVRCPLDTLVERDVKGLYRKAIAGEIANFTGVSDPYEEPLHAEVTCDTSKENLAESLAKVLDRLERLGHLPRQVFERLLSGDELQEHRAEARALPRLQVGQRELSDVFMLSAGALSPLDGYMDRDDYESVIEQGRLAGGAPFTIPIVLRTGEVPTADRVALFAGDKPIGILDITGAYEADTRREALGVYGTEDDAHPGVRVLKESGRWAVGGNVVALARPSSGFPEFDLTPAQVREVKAQRAWKTMVGFQTRNPVHRAHEYLQKVALEIVDGLLLHPLVGETKSDDIPAAVRMRCYEELLAGYYPADRVLLATNPAWMRYAGPKEAVFHAIVRRNYGCTHFIVGRDHAGVGNYYDTYAAHRIFDQYAPGDLGIEILRFEHTFYCSACGGMASTRTCPHPKELHRTLSGTAVRKLLEEGADLPPEFTRPEVARVLLDASKEEATA
;
A
#
# COMPACT_ATOMS: atom_id res chain seq x y z
N MET A 1 6.96 -1.06 21.36
CA MET A 1 7.53 -2.42 21.24
C MET A 1 6.79 -3.12 20.10
N SER A 2 7.49 -3.87 19.26
CA SER A 2 6.86 -4.65 18.18
C SER A 2 6.00 -5.77 18.75
N LYS A 3 4.77 -5.95 18.23
CA LYS A 3 3.86 -7.02 18.66
C LYS A 3 4.41 -8.39 18.22
N GLY A 4 4.46 -9.36 19.12
CA GLY A 4 4.86 -10.74 18.79
C GLY A 4 3.71 -11.54 18.15
N PHE A 5 4.05 -12.58 17.41
CA PHE A 5 3.10 -13.42 16.67
C PHE A 5 3.65 -14.84 16.46
N VAL A 6 2.79 -15.76 16.05
CA VAL A 6 3.15 -17.17 15.78
C VAL A 6 2.85 -17.51 14.33
N VAL A 7 3.83 -18.13 13.65
CA VAL A 7 3.65 -18.70 12.32
C VAL A 7 3.71 -20.22 12.45
N TRP A 8 2.56 -20.87 12.25
CA TRP A 8 2.38 -22.29 12.48
C TRP A 8 2.34 -23.07 11.17
N PHE A 9 3.46 -23.66 10.78
CA PHE A 9 3.51 -24.53 9.61
C PHE A 9 3.02 -25.94 9.98
N THR A 10 2.01 -26.41 9.23
CA THR A 10 1.42 -27.76 9.33
C THR A 10 1.40 -28.43 7.97
N GLY A 11 1.50 -29.76 7.93
CA GLY A 11 1.56 -30.53 6.68
C GLY A 11 2.23 -31.89 6.85
N LEU A 12 2.07 -32.77 5.87
CA LEU A 12 2.66 -34.10 5.87
C LEU A 12 4.20 -34.08 5.94
N SER A 13 4.81 -35.20 6.34
CA SER A 13 6.27 -35.34 6.38
C SER A 13 6.86 -35.12 4.98
N GLY A 14 7.93 -34.34 4.86
CA GLY A 14 8.55 -34.03 3.56
C GLY A 14 7.84 -32.97 2.71
N ALA A 15 6.72 -32.39 3.17
CA ALA A 15 5.99 -31.36 2.43
C ALA A 15 6.73 -30.01 2.27
N GLY A 16 7.87 -29.79 2.94
CA GLY A 16 8.66 -28.55 2.80
C GLY A 16 8.49 -27.52 3.93
N LYS A 17 7.81 -27.87 5.04
CA LYS A 17 7.62 -27.01 6.22
C LYS A 17 8.92 -26.37 6.73
N SER A 18 9.91 -27.19 7.10
CA SER A 18 11.17 -26.68 7.67
C SER A 18 11.93 -25.81 6.66
N THR A 19 11.87 -26.12 5.36
CA THR A 19 12.49 -25.30 4.30
C THR A 19 11.91 -23.90 4.24
N ILE A 20 10.58 -23.77 4.20
CA ILE A 20 9.90 -22.47 4.18
C ILE A 20 10.10 -21.73 5.51
N ALA A 21 10.02 -22.45 6.64
CA ALA A 21 10.21 -21.89 7.97
C ALA A 21 11.60 -21.27 8.17
N THR A 22 12.67 -21.94 7.71
CA THR A 22 14.04 -21.41 7.76
C THR A 22 14.21 -20.18 6.87
N ALA A 23 13.64 -20.19 5.66
CA ALA A 23 13.70 -19.04 4.77
C ALA A 23 12.94 -17.83 5.35
N LEU A 24 11.79 -18.08 6.00
CA LEU A 24 11.05 -17.06 6.73
C LEU A 24 11.88 -16.50 7.91
N GLN A 25 12.54 -17.36 8.68
CA GLN A 25 13.39 -16.92 9.80
C GLN A 25 14.50 -15.97 9.33
N ALA A 26 15.17 -16.29 8.21
CA ALA A 26 16.19 -15.45 7.61
C ALA A 26 15.64 -14.08 7.17
N GLU A 27 14.45 -14.07 6.55
CA GLU A 27 13.81 -12.82 6.12
C GLU A 27 13.34 -11.96 7.32
N LEU A 28 12.81 -12.59 8.38
CA LEU A 28 12.47 -11.90 9.62
C LEU A 28 13.71 -11.26 10.26
N ALA A 29 14.83 -11.96 10.29
CA ALA A 29 16.10 -11.41 10.77
C ALA A 29 16.57 -10.22 9.92
N ARG A 30 16.48 -10.31 8.58
CA ARG A 30 16.76 -9.19 7.65
C ARG A 30 15.87 -7.98 7.92
N ARG A 31 14.63 -8.21 8.36
CA ARG A 31 13.66 -7.18 8.78
C ARG A 31 13.82 -6.71 10.23
N GLY A 32 14.89 -7.12 10.92
CA GLY A 32 15.15 -6.74 12.31
C GLY A 32 14.16 -7.33 13.32
N ARG A 33 13.51 -8.46 12.98
CA ARG A 33 12.61 -9.19 13.88
C ARG A 33 13.36 -10.37 14.49
N SER A 34 13.39 -10.45 15.81
CA SER A 34 13.89 -11.65 16.52
C SER A 34 12.87 -12.78 16.42
N SER A 35 13.30 -13.93 15.94
CA SER A 35 12.44 -15.11 15.71
C SER A 35 13.11 -16.41 16.11
N GLU A 36 12.35 -17.30 16.75
CA GLU A 36 12.79 -18.63 17.17
C GLU A 36 12.05 -19.71 16.38
N LEU A 37 12.79 -20.70 15.88
CA LEU A 37 12.24 -21.83 15.13
C LEU A 37 12.06 -23.03 16.05
N LEU A 38 10.82 -23.44 16.27
CA LEU A 38 10.46 -24.65 17.01
C LEU A 38 10.21 -25.78 16.01
N ASP A 39 11.28 -26.45 15.57
CA ASP A 39 11.18 -27.63 14.71
C ASP A 39 10.73 -28.86 15.49
N GLY A 40 9.77 -29.61 14.95
CA GLY A 40 9.18 -30.76 15.63
C GLY A 40 10.17 -31.87 15.95
N ASP A 41 11.21 -32.08 15.15
CA ASP A 41 12.23 -33.10 15.40
C ASP A 41 13.16 -32.68 16.55
N GLU A 42 13.55 -31.40 16.61
CA GLU A 42 14.38 -30.83 17.66
C GLU A 42 13.63 -30.72 19.01
N VAL A 43 12.38 -30.28 19.00
CA VAL A 43 11.57 -30.19 20.23
C VAL A 43 11.45 -31.57 20.91
N ARG A 44 11.41 -32.66 20.14
CA ARG A 44 11.31 -34.03 20.64
C ARG A 44 12.56 -34.53 21.35
N THR A 45 13.74 -34.02 21.04
CA THR A 45 14.98 -34.41 21.74
C THR A 45 15.10 -33.76 23.11
N HIS A 46 14.40 -32.64 23.33
CA HIS A 46 14.46 -31.83 24.55
C HIS A 46 13.12 -31.83 25.31
N LEU A 47 12.18 -30.96 24.92
CA LEU A 47 10.94 -30.68 25.66
C LEU A 47 9.94 -31.85 25.65
N SER A 48 10.00 -32.69 24.62
CA SER A 48 9.09 -33.82 24.42
C SER A 48 9.80 -35.17 24.50
N LYS A 49 10.97 -35.20 25.15
CA LYS A 49 11.72 -36.45 25.39
C LYS A 49 10.85 -37.44 26.15
N GLY A 50 10.75 -38.66 25.63
CA GLY A 50 9.95 -39.75 26.20
C GLY A 50 8.54 -39.89 25.62
N LEU A 51 8.06 -38.96 24.80
CA LEU A 51 6.81 -39.13 24.05
C LEU A 51 7.03 -40.07 22.84
N GLY A 52 6.15 -41.04 22.67
CA GLY A 52 6.08 -41.92 21.51
C GLY A 52 5.33 -41.28 20.34
N PHE A 53 4.70 -42.12 19.52
CA PHE A 53 3.99 -41.71 18.31
C PHE A 53 2.49 -42.04 18.33
N SER A 54 1.93 -42.36 19.50
CA SER A 54 0.48 -42.47 19.67
C SER A 54 -0.20 -41.11 19.41
N LYS A 55 -1.52 -41.12 19.21
CA LYS A 55 -2.30 -39.89 19.09
C LYS A 55 -2.12 -39.00 20.33
N GLU A 56 -2.24 -39.56 21.53
CA GLU A 56 -2.11 -38.82 22.79
C GLU A 56 -0.73 -38.18 22.96
N ASP A 57 0.34 -38.89 22.59
CA ASP A 57 1.70 -38.38 22.65
C ASP A 57 1.94 -37.27 21.63
N ARG A 58 1.36 -37.39 20.43
CA ARG A 58 1.42 -36.34 19.40
C ARG A 58 0.66 -35.10 19.84
N ASP A 59 -0.55 -35.27 20.35
CA ASP A 59 -1.38 -34.17 20.86
C ASP A 59 -0.64 -33.43 21.98
N THR A 60 -0.03 -34.19 22.91
CA THR A 60 0.80 -33.63 23.99
C THR A 60 2.01 -32.87 23.45
N ASN A 61 2.71 -33.42 22.45
CA ASN A 61 3.84 -32.73 21.81
C ASN A 61 3.41 -31.40 21.16
N ILE A 62 2.30 -31.39 20.44
CA ILE A 62 1.77 -30.17 19.81
C ILE A 62 1.37 -29.12 20.85
N ARG A 63 0.70 -29.53 21.94
CA ARG A 63 0.38 -28.61 23.05
C ARG A 63 1.64 -28.01 23.69
N ARG A 64 2.71 -28.79 23.86
CA ARG A 64 4.00 -28.28 24.38
C ARG A 64 4.64 -27.26 23.45
N ILE A 65 4.65 -27.53 22.14
CA ILE A 65 5.12 -26.56 21.12
C ILE A 65 4.28 -25.29 21.19
N GLY A 66 2.94 -25.42 21.21
CA GLY A 66 2.01 -24.29 21.32
C GLY A 66 2.23 -23.44 22.56
N TYR A 67 2.48 -24.05 23.71
CA TYR A 67 2.79 -23.34 24.95
C TYR A 67 4.05 -22.48 24.82
N VAL A 68 5.14 -23.03 24.28
CA VAL A 68 6.40 -22.28 24.08
C VAL A 68 6.24 -21.18 23.04
N ALA A 69 5.59 -21.48 21.90
CA ALA A 69 5.33 -20.50 20.84
C ALA A 69 4.56 -19.29 21.38
N ARG A 70 3.54 -19.54 22.20
CA ARG A 70 2.76 -18.50 22.88
C ARG A 70 3.61 -17.66 23.83
N LEU A 71 4.54 -18.24 24.58
CA LEU A 71 5.42 -17.49 25.49
C LEU A 71 6.34 -16.53 24.73
N ILE A 72 6.92 -16.99 23.61
CA ILE A 72 7.76 -16.18 22.72
C ILE A 72 6.95 -15.00 22.16
N ALA A 73 5.76 -15.26 21.60
CA ALA A 73 4.89 -14.24 21.03
C ALA A 73 4.45 -13.20 22.08
N ARG A 74 4.09 -13.65 23.30
CA ARG A 74 3.74 -12.74 24.40
C ARG A 74 4.88 -11.85 24.86
N SER A 75 6.12 -12.27 24.63
CA SER A 75 7.33 -11.51 24.95
C SER A 75 7.73 -10.53 23.84
N GLY A 76 6.94 -10.43 22.75
CA GLY A 76 7.18 -9.54 21.62
C GLY A 76 8.01 -10.15 20.48
N GLY A 77 8.50 -11.38 20.65
CA GLY A 77 9.23 -12.14 19.63
C GLY A 77 8.32 -12.84 18.62
N VAL A 78 8.91 -13.47 17.62
CA VAL A 78 8.19 -14.30 16.63
C VAL A 78 8.50 -15.76 16.88
N ALA A 79 7.47 -16.60 17.08
CA ALA A 79 7.66 -18.04 17.09
C ALA A 79 7.31 -18.60 15.70
N ILE A 80 8.23 -19.33 15.10
CA ILE A 80 7.97 -20.11 13.89
C ILE A 80 7.92 -21.58 14.32
N THR A 81 6.86 -22.31 13.98
CA THR A 81 6.76 -23.74 14.30
C THR A 81 6.74 -24.57 13.04
N ALA A 82 7.55 -25.62 12.96
CA ALA A 82 7.54 -26.56 11.85
C ALA A 82 7.25 -27.98 12.37
N ALA A 83 5.96 -28.31 12.48
CA ALA A 83 5.51 -29.61 12.99
C ALA A 83 4.48 -30.25 12.04
N ILE A 84 4.30 -31.57 12.11
CA ILE A 84 3.24 -32.22 11.31
C ILE A 84 1.86 -31.77 11.83
N SER A 85 1.67 -31.72 13.15
CA SER A 85 0.41 -31.32 13.82
C SER A 85 -0.86 -31.85 13.13
N PRO A 86 -1.06 -33.17 13.03
CA PRO A 86 -1.99 -33.76 12.07
C PRO A 86 -3.48 -33.54 12.37
N TYR A 87 -3.88 -33.34 13.62
CA TYR A 87 -5.28 -33.24 14.01
C TYR A 87 -5.72 -31.79 14.15
N ARG A 88 -6.87 -31.43 13.54
CA ARG A 88 -7.39 -30.05 13.58
C ARG A 88 -7.70 -29.58 14.99
N GLU A 89 -8.35 -30.44 15.78
CA GLU A 89 -8.77 -30.14 17.16
C GLU A 89 -7.65 -29.50 17.99
N VAL A 90 -6.44 -30.07 17.94
CA VAL A 90 -5.31 -29.57 18.73
C VAL A 90 -4.71 -28.29 18.12
N ARG A 91 -4.72 -28.14 16.79
CA ARG A 91 -4.29 -26.89 16.15
C ARG A 91 -5.23 -25.74 16.51
N ASP A 92 -6.54 -26.00 16.50
CA ASP A 92 -7.59 -25.03 16.88
C ASP A 92 -7.51 -24.69 18.38
N GLU A 93 -7.23 -25.68 19.23
CA GLU A 93 -6.96 -25.49 20.66
C GLU A 93 -5.79 -24.50 20.84
N VAL A 94 -4.63 -24.75 20.22
CA VAL A 94 -3.44 -23.90 20.31
C VAL A 94 -3.71 -22.51 19.74
N ARG A 95 -4.39 -22.42 18.58
CA ARG A 95 -4.81 -21.16 17.94
C ARG A 95 -5.65 -20.31 18.89
N SER A 96 -6.65 -20.90 19.55
CA SER A 96 -7.55 -20.17 20.46
C SER A 96 -6.84 -19.55 21.67
N GLN A 97 -5.71 -20.14 22.07
CA GLN A 97 -4.93 -19.70 23.22
C GLN A 97 -3.78 -18.74 22.86
N THR A 98 -3.55 -18.51 21.57
CA THR A 98 -2.38 -17.80 21.07
C THR A 98 -2.79 -16.56 20.28
N PRO A 99 -2.47 -15.34 20.76
CA PRO A 99 -2.79 -14.13 20.01
C PRO A 99 -1.90 -14.03 18.75
N ASN A 100 -2.45 -13.46 17.67
CA ASN A 100 -1.73 -13.25 16.40
C ASN A 100 -1.17 -14.58 15.84
N PHE A 101 -2.02 -15.61 15.76
CA PHE A 101 -1.66 -16.94 15.25
C PHE A 101 -1.95 -17.01 13.75
N VAL A 102 -0.96 -17.43 12.96
CA VAL A 102 -1.05 -17.58 11.50
C VAL A 102 -0.75 -19.02 11.13
N GLU A 103 -1.77 -19.77 10.72
CA GLU A 103 -1.61 -21.15 10.26
C GLU A 103 -1.22 -21.17 8.78
N VAL A 104 -0.10 -21.83 8.48
CA VAL A 104 0.40 -22.06 7.13
C VAL A 104 0.27 -23.54 6.81
N PHE A 105 -0.68 -23.87 5.93
CA PHE A 105 -0.83 -25.22 5.42
C PHE A 105 0.15 -25.46 4.27
N VAL A 106 1.14 -26.31 4.51
CA VAL A 106 2.08 -26.75 3.48
C VAL A 106 1.52 -28.02 2.84
N ARG A 107 0.78 -27.82 1.75
CA ARG A 107 0.13 -28.86 0.98
C ARG A 107 1.12 -29.51 0.02
N CYS A 108 1.09 -30.84 -0.01
CA CYS A 108 1.75 -31.64 -1.04
C CYS A 108 1.02 -32.99 -1.11
N PRO A 109 0.57 -33.44 -2.30
CA PRO A 109 -0.09 -34.73 -2.45
C PRO A 109 0.77 -35.89 -1.94
N LEU A 110 0.14 -36.89 -1.32
CA LEU A 110 0.84 -38.05 -0.76
C LEU A 110 1.69 -38.77 -1.82
N ASP A 111 1.17 -38.98 -3.03
CA ASP A 111 1.90 -39.65 -4.11
C ASP A 111 3.21 -38.94 -4.45
N THR A 112 3.19 -37.60 -4.51
CA THR A 112 4.39 -36.77 -4.70
C THR A 112 5.37 -36.91 -3.53
N LEU A 113 4.88 -37.04 -2.30
CA LEU A 113 5.73 -37.23 -1.12
C LEU A 113 6.37 -38.63 -1.08
N VAL A 114 5.62 -39.65 -1.49
CA VAL A 114 6.10 -41.04 -1.61
C VAL A 114 7.16 -41.14 -2.71
N GLU A 115 7.01 -40.40 -3.81
CA GLU A 115 8.01 -40.33 -4.87
C GLU A 115 9.30 -39.65 -4.38
N ARG A 116 9.16 -38.49 -3.70
CA ARG A 116 10.30 -37.74 -3.15
C ARG A 116 11.05 -38.50 -2.05
N ASP A 117 10.31 -39.17 -1.17
CA ASP A 117 10.73 -39.88 0.05
C ASP A 117 12.06 -39.41 0.66
N VAL A 118 12.17 -38.11 0.92
CA VAL A 118 13.42 -37.43 1.27
C VAL A 118 14.12 -38.05 2.49
N LYS A 119 13.34 -38.63 3.42
CA LYS A 119 13.83 -39.26 4.65
C LYS A 119 13.79 -40.81 4.59
N GLY A 120 13.35 -41.40 3.49
CA GLY A 120 13.16 -42.86 3.37
C GLY A 120 12.08 -43.43 4.30
N LEU A 121 11.15 -42.59 4.75
CA LEU A 121 10.14 -42.95 5.76
C LEU A 121 8.87 -43.48 5.11
N TYR A 122 8.50 -43.00 3.92
CA TYR A 122 7.28 -43.42 3.24
C TYR A 122 7.36 -44.87 2.80
N ARG A 123 8.49 -45.30 2.20
CA ARG A 123 8.68 -46.70 1.81
C ARG A 123 8.59 -47.65 3.00
N LYS A 124 9.21 -47.29 4.13
CA LYS A 124 9.15 -48.08 5.37
C LYS A 124 7.76 -48.14 5.96
N ALA A 125 7.03 -47.02 5.95
CA ALA A 125 5.65 -46.97 6.41
C ALA A 125 4.71 -47.83 5.56
N ILE A 126 4.84 -47.78 4.23
CA ILE A 126 4.07 -48.60 3.28
C ILE A 126 4.40 -50.09 3.46
N ALA A 127 5.65 -50.43 3.74
CA ALA A 127 6.08 -51.80 4.06
C ALA A 127 5.60 -52.29 5.44
N GLY A 128 4.96 -51.44 6.25
CA GLY A 128 4.48 -51.78 7.59
C GLY A 128 5.56 -51.75 8.68
N GLU A 129 6.77 -51.30 8.37
CA GLU A 129 7.89 -51.19 9.33
C GLU A 129 7.70 -50.02 10.31
N ILE A 130 6.91 -49.01 9.92
CA ILE A 130 6.58 -47.85 10.77
C ILE A 130 5.07 -47.82 11.00
N ALA A 131 4.66 -48.20 12.21
CA ALA A 131 3.27 -48.11 12.64
C ALA A 131 2.83 -46.64 12.81
N ASN A 132 1.53 -46.39 12.62
CA ASN A 132 0.88 -45.10 12.88
C ASN A 132 1.52 -43.93 12.11
N PHE A 133 2.04 -44.12 10.90
CA PHE A 133 2.68 -43.06 10.13
C PHE A 133 1.63 -42.14 9.51
N THR A 134 1.69 -40.84 9.84
CA THR A 134 0.73 -39.84 9.37
C THR A 134 0.69 -39.77 7.83
N GLY A 135 -0.50 -39.86 7.26
CA GLY A 135 -0.76 -39.89 5.83
C GLY A 135 -0.75 -41.30 5.22
N VAL A 136 -0.31 -42.33 5.95
CA VAL A 136 -0.31 -43.73 5.48
C VAL A 136 -1.19 -44.61 6.36
N SER A 137 -0.78 -44.83 7.62
CA SER A 137 -1.52 -45.64 8.59
C SER A 137 -2.24 -44.81 9.67
N ASP A 138 -1.95 -43.51 9.76
CA ASP A 138 -2.65 -42.53 10.58
C ASP A 138 -3.18 -41.37 9.71
N PRO A 139 -4.31 -40.73 10.04
CA PRO A 139 -4.86 -39.64 9.25
C PRO A 139 -4.07 -38.33 9.41
N TYR A 140 -4.12 -37.50 8.38
CA TYR A 140 -3.82 -36.07 8.43
C TYR A 140 -5.08 -35.29 8.12
N GLU A 141 -5.51 -34.41 9.02
CA GLU A 141 -6.68 -33.58 8.83
C GLU A 141 -6.23 -32.20 8.31
N GLU A 142 -6.45 -31.94 7.02
CA GLU A 142 -6.13 -30.65 6.42
C GLU A 142 -6.86 -29.49 7.13
N PRO A 143 -6.21 -28.34 7.35
CA PRO A 143 -6.88 -27.16 7.89
C PRO A 143 -8.03 -26.71 6.98
N LEU A 144 -9.16 -26.32 7.58
CA LEU A 144 -10.30 -25.78 6.83
C LEU A 144 -10.14 -24.29 6.49
N HIS A 145 -9.44 -23.56 7.36
CA HIS A 145 -9.33 -22.10 7.32
C HIS A 145 -7.91 -21.64 7.62
N ALA A 146 -6.90 -22.24 6.98
CA ALA A 146 -5.53 -21.76 7.10
C ALA A 146 -5.42 -20.32 6.55
N GLU A 147 -4.62 -19.48 7.22
CA GLU A 147 -4.34 -18.13 6.74
C GLU A 147 -3.53 -18.12 5.44
N VAL A 148 -2.71 -19.16 5.22
CA VAL A 148 -1.92 -19.36 4.00
C VAL A 148 -1.91 -20.84 3.62
N THR A 149 -2.08 -21.12 2.33
CA THR A 149 -1.81 -22.46 1.76
C THR A 149 -0.69 -22.37 0.74
N CYS A 150 0.36 -23.17 0.93
CA CYS A 150 1.49 -23.32 0.02
C CYS A 150 1.42 -24.70 -0.64
N ASP A 151 1.14 -24.79 -1.94
CA ASP A 151 1.12 -26.05 -2.68
C ASP A 151 2.51 -26.34 -3.26
N THR A 152 3.37 -26.99 -2.48
CA THR A 152 4.77 -27.29 -2.83
C THR A 152 4.94 -28.37 -3.91
N SER A 153 3.83 -28.87 -4.45
CA SER A 153 3.83 -29.67 -5.68
C SER A 153 3.83 -28.80 -6.94
N LYS A 154 3.46 -27.52 -6.81
CA LYS A 154 3.33 -26.55 -7.91
C LYS A 154 4.18 -25.29 -7.70
N GLU A 155 4.55 -25.01 -6.46
CA GLU A 155 5.28 -23.80 -6.07
C GLU A 155 6.74 -24.12 -5.74
N ASN A 156 7.63 -23.19 -6.10
CA ASN A 156 8.99 -23.15 -5.58
C ASN A 156 9.07 -22.42 -4.22
N LEU A 157 10.24 -22.46 -3.58
CA LEU A 157 10.45 -21.86 -2.26
C LEU A 157 10.15 -20.35 -2.22
N ALA A 158 10.56 -19.60 -3.25
CA ALA A 158 10.37 -18.15 -3.29
C ALA A 158 8.88 -17.79 -3.36
N GLU A 159 8.11 -18.51 -4.17
CA GLU A 159 6.66 -18.33 -4.30
C GLU A 159 5.92 -18.62 -2.99
N SER A 160 6.22 -19.76 -2.34
CA SER A 160 5.60 -20.11 -1.06
C SER A 160 5.99 -19.12 0.05
N LEU A 161 7.26 -18.69 0.10
CA LEU A 161 7.72 -17.69 1.07
C LEU A 161 7.04 -16.33 0.85
N ALA A 162 6.91 -15.89 -0.40
CA ALA A 162 6.24 -14.63 -0.74
C ALA A 162 4.79 -14.63 -0.24
N LYS A 163 4.04 -15.72 -0.42
CA LYS A 163 2.67 -15.87 0.11
C LYS A 163 2.62 -15.71 1.63
N VAL A 164 3.56 -16.32 2.35
CA VAL A 164 3.63 -16.21 3.81
C VAL A 164 3.94 -14.78 4.24
N LEU A 165 4.95 -14.14 3.65
CA LEU A 165 5.34 -12.77 3.98
C LEU A 165 4.22 -11.77 3.72
N ASP A 166 3.58 -11.86 2.56
CA ASP A 166 2.47 -10.99 2.17
C ASP A 166 1.27 -11.18 3.10
N ARG A 167 0.96 -12.42 3.54
CA ARG A 167 -0.06 -12.63 4.58
C ARG A 167 0.33 -11.99 5.92
N LEU A 168 1.59 -12.12 6.35
CA LEU A 168 2.08 -11.50 7.58
C LEU A 168 2.02 -9.96 7.51
N GLU A 169 2.30 -9.38 6.35
CA GLU A 169 2.14 -7.94 6.12
C GLU A 169 0.66 -7.51 6.18
N ARG A 170 -0.26 -8.28 5.56
CA ARG A 170 -1.71 -8.02 5.60
C ARG A 170 -2.29 -8.08 7.01
N LEU A 171 -1.81 -9.03 7.81
CA LEU A 171 -2.23 -9.16 9.21
C LEU A 171 -1.55 -8.13 10.14
N GLY A 172 -0.73 -7.23 9.59
CA GLY A 172 0.00 -6.21 10.35
C GLY A 172 1.09 -6.78 11.26
N HIS A 173 1.51 -8.02 11.03
CA HIS A 173 2.59 -8.68 11.78
C HIS A 173 3.97 -8.27 11.29
N LEU A 174 4.07 -7.88 10.02
CA LEU A 174 5.25 -7.27 9.43
C LEU A 174 4.92 -5.91 8.81
N PRO A 175 5.81 -4.91 8.94
CA PRO A 175 5.69 -3.70 8.14
C PRO A 175 5.87 -4.06 6.67
N ARG A 176 5.02 -3.50 5.82
CA ARG A 176 5.10 -3.66 4.37
C ARG A 176 6.40 -3.07 3.85
N GLN A 177 7.19 -3.86 3.13
CA GLN A 177 8.39 -3.32 2.49
C GLN A 177 8.00 -2.44 1.29
N VAL A 178 8.64 -1.29 1.21
CA VAL A 178 8.59 -0.42 0.04
C VAL A 178 9.86 -0.69 -0.73
N PHE A 179 9.72 -1.33 -1.88
CA PHE A 179 10.84 -1.70 -2.73
C PHE A 179 11.02 -0.65 -3.82
N GLU A 180 12.12 0.08 -3.72
CA GLU A 180 12.57 0.95 -4.81
C GLU A 180 13.40 0.12 -5.80
N ARG A 181 12.97 0.11 -7.06
CA ARG A 181 13.56 -0.58 -8.20
C ARG A 181 13.95 0.41 -9.30
N LEU A 182 14.25 1.64 -8.92
CA LEU A 182 14.71 2.66 -9.85
C LEU A 182 16.15 2.36 -10.25
N LEU A 183 16.38 2.30 -11.56
CA LEU A 183 17.72 2.10 -12.11
C LEU A 183 18.54 3.39 -12.05
N SER A 184 19.86 3.26 -11.95
CA SER A 184 20.78 4.39 -11.96
C SER A 184 22.09 4.06 -12.69
N GLY A 185 22.90 5.08 -13.00
CA GLY A 185 24.23 4.88 -13.61
C GLY A 185 24.19 4.09 -14.92
N ASP A 186 25.12 3.15 -15.06
CA ASP A 186 25.31 2.32 -16.25
C ASP A 186 24.11 1.39 -16.50
N GLU A 187 23.53 0.80 -15.44
CA GLU A 187 22.36 -0.09 -15.53
C GLU A 187 21.17 0.61 -16.21
N LEU A 188 20.93 1.89 -15.87
CA LEU A 188 19.89 2.69 -16.53
C LEU A 188 20.19 2.93 -18.02
N GLN A 189 21.46 3.14 -18.39
CA GLN A 189 21.84 3.35 -19.80
C GLN A 189 21.71 2.05 -20.61
N GLU A 190 22.08 0.91 -20.03
CA GLU A 190 21.92 -0.41 -20.64
C GLU A 190 20.46 -0.71 -20.93
N HIS A 191 19.56 -0.53 -19.95
CA HIS A 191 18.13 -0.74 -20.16
C HIS A 191 17.51 0.27 -21.14
N ARG A 192 18.04 1.51 -21.22
CA ARG A 192 17.62 2.46 -22.26
C ARG A 192 18.06 2.04 -23.66
N ALA A 193 19.22 1.42 -23.79
CA ALA A 193 19.68 0.87 -25.05
C ALA A 193 18.84 -0.37 -25.44
N GLU A 194 18.58 -1.26 -24.48
CA GLU A 194 17.68 -2.41 -24.64
C GLU A 194 16.29 -1.97 -25.10
N ALA A 195 15.70 -0.97 -24.43
CA ALA A 195 14.37 -0.46 -24.75
C ALA A 195 14.21 0.03 -26.19
N ARG A 196 15.30 0.46 -26.85
CA ARG A 196 15.28 0.87 -28.26
C ARG A 196 15.23 -0.30 -29.23
N ALA A 197 15.62 -1.50 -28.80
CA ALA A 197 15.58 -2.72 -29.58
C ALA A 197 14.30 -3.56 -29.35
N LEU A 198 13.62 -3.32 -28.22
CA LEU A 198 12.36 -4.01 -27.88
C LEU A 198 11.17 -3.51 -28.73
N PRO A 199 10.13 -4.35 -28.91
CA PRO A 199 8.85 -3.90 -29.45
C PRO A 199 8.32 -2.68 -28.69
N ARG A 200 7.89 -1.65 -29.43
CA ARG A 200 7.50 -0.35 -28.87
C ARG A 200 6.00 -0.31 -28.61
N LEU A 201 5.62 0.13 -27.41
CA LEU A 201 4.25 0.48 -27.04
C LEU A 201 4.19 1.97 -26.70
N GLN A 202 3.38 2.72 -27.45
CA GLN A 202 3.19 4.16 -27.19
C GLN A 202 2.20 4.39 -26.05
N VAL A 203 2.59 5.28 -25.13
CA VAL A 203 1.83 5.60 -23.91
C VAL A 203 1.92 7.11 -23.59
N GLY A 204 1.10 7.57 -22.65
CA GLY A 204 1.01 8.98 -22.26
C GLY A 204 1.81 9.33 -21.00
N GLN A 205 1.60 10.57 -20.53
CA GLN A 205 2.24 11.09 -19.30
C GLN A 205 1.69 10.44 -18.02
N ARG A 206 0.45 9.93 -18.05
CA ARG A 206 -0.15 9.20 -16.93
C ARG A 206 0.56 7.88 -16.69
N GLU A 207 0.85 7.15 -17.77
CA GLU A 207 1.62 5.90 -17.69
C GLU A 207 3.05 6.17 -17.24
N LEU A 208 3.69 7.28 -17.63
CA LEU A 208 4.99 7.67 -17.05
C LEU A 208 4.92 7.82 -15.53
N SER A 209 3.84 8.41 -15.02
CA SER A 209 3.63 8.58 -13.59
C SER A 209 3.41 7.23 -12.89
N ASP A 210 2.54 6.37 -13.43
CA ASP A 210 2.26 5.06 -12.84
C ASP A 210 3.49 4.15 -12.89
N VAL A 211 4.22 4.09 -14.02
CA VAL A 211 5.50 3.35 -14.18
C VAL A 211 6.51 3.79 -13.13
N PHE A 212 6.74 5.11 -13.00
CA PHE A 212 7.67 5.63 -12.02
C PHE A 212 7.23 5.30 -10.60
N MET A 213 5.95 5.43 -10.28
CA MET A 213 5.43 5.15 -8.94
C MET A 213 5.47 3.67 -8.57
N LEU A 214 5.25 2.76 -9.51
CA LEU A 214 5.44 1.32 -9.33
C LEU A 214 6.91 1.01 -9.02
N SER A 215 7.83 1.53 -9.84
CA SER A 215 9.27 1.31 -9.64
C SER A 215 9.83 2.02 -8.40
N ALA A 216 9.33 3.19 -8.02
CA ALA A 216 9.75 3.90 -6.82
C ALA A 216 9.18 3.30 -5.51
N GLY A 217 8.30 2.29 -5.61
CA GLY A 217 7.61 1.69 -4.46
C GLY A 217 6.49 2.57 -3.87
N ALA A 218 6.11 3.67 -4.55
CA ALA A 218 5.02 4.53 -4.10
C ALA A 218 3.68 3.78 -4.09
N LEU A 219 3.54 2.75 -4.92
CA LEU A 219 2.33 1.90 -5.05
C LEU A 219 2.46 0.53 -4.39
N SER A 220 3.50 0.29 -3.59
CA SER A 220 3.68 -0.98 -2.87
C SER A 220 2.40 -1.39 -2.10
N PRO A 221 1.99 -2.68 -2.16
CA PRO A 221 2.79 -3.84 -2.57
C PRO A 221 2.96 -4.03 -4.08
N LEU A 222 2.24 -3.28 -4.91
CA LEU A 222 2.34 -3.44 -6.35
C LEU A 222 3.77 -3.12 -6.80
N ASP A 223 4.25 -3.97 -7.67
CA ASP A 223 5.54 -3.86 -8.36
C ASP A 223 5.42 -3.92 -9.88
N GLY A 224 4.19 -4.08 -10.36
CA GLY A 224 3.82 -4.10 -11.75
C GLY A 224 2.38 -3.63 -11.95
N TYR A 225 1.96 -3.62 -13.21
CA TYR A 225 0.56 -3.47 -13.55
C TYR A 225 -0.23 -4.72 -13.13
N MET A 226 -1.43 -4.51 -12.62
CA MET A 226 -2.28 -5.56 -12.05
C MET A 226 -2.65 -6.63 -13.09
N ASP A 227 -2.61 -7.90 -12.66
CA ASP A 227 -3.25 -8.99 -13.37
C ASP A 227 -4.79 -8.93 -13.24
N ARG A 228 -5.47 -9.91 -13.83
CA ARG A 228 -6.94 -9.97 -13.83
C ARG A 228 -7.49 -10.12 -12.41
N ASP A 229 -6.88 -10.97 -11.59
CA ASP A 229 -7.40 -11.30 -10.27
C ASP A 229 -7.32 -10.09 -9.34
N ASP A 230 -6.19 -9.36 -9.37
CA ASP A 230 -6.04 -8.11 -8.64
C ASP A 230 -6.98 -7.03 -9.17
N TYR A 231 -7.12 -6.88 -10.49
CA TYR A 231 -8.04 -5.92 -11.09
C TYR A 231 -9.50 -6.15 -10.68
N GLU A 232 -9.99 -7.38 -10.83
CA GLU A 232 -11.37 -7.74 -10.48
C GLU A 232 -11.62 -7.58 -8.98
N SER A 233 -10.68 -8.01 -8.13
CA SER A 233 -10.78 -7.84 -6.69
C SER A 233 -10.80 -6.36 -6.27
N VAL A 234 -10.00 -5.50 -6.91
CA VAL A 234 -9.93 -4.07 -6.57
C VAL A 234 -11.24 -3.35 -6.88
N ILE A 235 -11.82 -3.58 -8.06
CA ILE A 235 -13.07 -2.92 -8.45
C ILE A 235 -14.27 -3.41 -7.62
N GLU A 236 -14.27 -4.67 -7.19
CA GLU A 236 -15.35 -5.27 -6.41
C GLU A 236 -15.23 -5.00 -4.90
N GLN A 237 -14.03 -5.18 -4.35
CA GLN A 237 -13.80 -5.30 -2.91
C GLN A 237 -12.94 -4.16 -2.34
N GLY A 238 -12.31 -3.34 -3.21
CA GLY A 238 -11.34 -2.34 -2.76
C GLY A 238 -10.12 -2.98 -2.09
N ARG A 239 -9.73 -4.17 -2.56
CA ARG A 239 -8.58 -4.95 -2.12
C ARG A 239 -7.93 -5.64 -3.33
N LEU A 240 -6.62 -5.88 -3.28
CA LEU A 240 -5.94 -6.83 -4.16
C LEU A 240 -6.48 -8.26 -3.92
N ALA A 241 -6.26 -9.19 -4.84
CA ALA A 241 -6.77 -10.56 -4.79
C ALA A 241 -6.40 -11.28 -3.50
N GLY A 242 -5.21 -11.01 -2.96
CA GLY A 242 -4.82 -11.60 -1.69
C GLY A 242 -5.41 -10.88 -0.43
N GLY A 243 -6.12 -9.77 -0.60
CA GLY A 243 -6.86 -9.08 0.46
C GLY A 243 -6.21 -7.80 0.99
N ALA A 244 -5.11 -7.35 0.39
CA ALA A 244 -4.46 -6.10 0.77
C ALA A 244 -5.30 -4.89 0.31
N PRO A 245 -5.52 -3.86 1.15
CA PRO A 245 -6.25 -2.67 0.74
C PRO A 245 -5.63 -2.00 -0.49
N PHE A 246 -6.45 -1.80 -1.52
CA PHE A 246 -6.14 -1.04 -2.73
C PHE A 246 -7.44 -0.76 -3.49
N THR A 247 -7.70 0.50 -3.83
CA THR A 247 -9.07 0.93 -4.20
C THR A 247 -9.21 1.41 -5.63
N ILE A 248 -8.11 1.49 -6.37
CA ILE A 248 -8.06 2.01 -7.74
C ILE A 248 -7.18 1.07 -8.55
N PRO A 249 -7.65 0.53 -9.69
CA PRO A 249 -6.81 -0.30 -10.54
C PRO A 249 -5.60 0.46 -11.08
N ILE A 250 -4.44 -0.20 -11.11
CA ILE A 250 -3.23 0.27 -11.77
C ILE A 250 -2.95 -0.69 -12.92
N VAL A 251 -3.44 -0.35 -14.10
CA VAL A 251 -3.40 -1.20 -15.30
C VAL A 251 -2.90 -0.39 -16.49
N LEU A 252 -2.12 -1.03 -17.36
CA LEU A 252 -1.76 -0.44 -18.65
C LEU A 252 -2.85 -0.75 -19.67
N ARG A 253 -3.42 0.29 -20.27
CA ARG A 253 -4.53 0.17 -21.22
C ARG A 253 -4.05 0.19 -22.66
N THR A 254 -4.42 -0.82 -23.45
CA THR A 254 -4.05 -0.94 -24.87
C THR A 254 -5.26 -1.22 -25.76
N GLY A 255 -5.21 -0.76 -27.02
CA GLY A 255 -6.27 -1.02 -28.00
C GLY A 255 -6.31 -2.48 -28.45
N GLU A 256 -5.15 -3.13 -28.49
CA GLU A 256 -4.95 -4.52 -28.89
C GLU A 256 -4.09 -5.24 -27.85
N VAL A 257 -4.18 -6.57 -27.82
CA VAL A 257 -3.32 -7.41 -26.98
C VAL A 257 -1.87 -7.34 -27.50
N PRO A 258 -0.88 -6.96 -26.68
CA PRO A 258 0.52 -7.04 -27.09
C PRO A 258 0.91 -8.48 -27.45
N THR A 259 1.67 -8.64 -28.53
CA THR A 259 2.09 -9.97 -29.03
C THR A 259 3.43 -10.45 -28.49
N ALA A 260 4.19 -9.56 -27.85
CA ALA A 260 5.48 -9.86 -27.25
C ALA A 260 5.36 -9.91 -25.73
N ASP A 261 6.11 -10.81 -25.09
CA ASP A 261 6.12 -10.95 -23.63
C ASP A 261 6.93 -9.84 -22.92
N ARG A 262 7.75 -9.09 -23.68
CA ARG A 262 8.54 -7.96 -23.17
C ARG A 262 8.49 -6.80 -24.15
N VAL A 263 8.08 -5.63 -23.67
CA VAL A 263 7.88 -4.43 -24.48
C VAL A 263 8.51 -3.21 -23.83
N ALA A 264 8.92 -2.25 -24.65
CA ALA A 264 9.36 -0.95 -24.18
C ALA A 264 8.24 0.07 -24.30
N LEU A 265 7.98 0.79 -23.20
CA LEU A 265 7.00 1.86 -23.11
C LEU A 265 7.65 3.17 -23.56
N PHE A 266 7.01 3.88 -24.48
CA PHE A 266 7.49 5.16 -25.00
C PHE A 266 6.47 6.28 -24.77
N ALA A 267 6.95 7.43 -24.31
CA ALA A 267 6.21 8.69 -24.37
C ALA A 267 6.84 9.55 -25.47
N GLY A 268 6.20 9.58 -26.64
CA GLY A 268 6.80 10.12 -27.86
C GLY A 268 8.02 9.29 -28.29
N ASP A 269 9.19 9.92 -28.35
CA ASP A 269 10.45 9.25 -28.71
C ASP A 269 11.29 8.81 -27.51
N LYS A 270 10.85 9.14 -26.29
CA LYS A 270 11.59 8.81 -25.07
C LYS A 270 11.14 7.46 -24.50
N PRO A 271 12.04 6.49 -24.29
CA PRO A 271 11.70 5.29 -23.54
C PRO A 271 11.49 5.68 -22.07
N ILE A 272 10.34 5.27 -21.52
CA ILE A 272 9.95 5.59 -20.14
C ILE A 272 9.94 4.38 -19.22
N GLY A 273 9.87 3.16 -19.76
CA GLY A 273 9.87 1.94 -18.99
C GLY A 273 10.01 0.69 -19.85
N ILE A 274 10.34 -0.43 -19.23
CA ILE A 274 10.24 -1.78 -19.82
C ILE A 274 9.21 -2.56 -19.02
N LEU A 275 8.31 -3.25 -19.72
CA LEU A 275 7.26 -4.08 -19.16
C LEU A 275 7.48 -5.54 -19.55
N ASP A 276 7.63 -6.39 -18.54
CA ASP A 276 7.55 -7.85 -18.66
C ASP A 276 6.10 -8.28 -18.47
N ILE A 277 5.44 -8.60 -19.57
CA ILE A 277 4.02 -8.92 -19.64
C ILE A 277 3.79 -10.32 -19.06
N THR A 278 2.89 -10.40 -18.09
CA THR A 278 2.43 -11.67 -17.49
C THR A 278 1.07 -12.10 -18.03
N GLY A 279 0.29 -11.14 -18.55
CA GLY A 279 -0.97 -11.43 -19.20
C GLY A 279 -1.69 -10.18 -19.69
N ALA A 280 -2.67 -10.39 -20.56
CA ALA A 280 -3.60 -9.35 -21.00
C ALA A 280 -5.04 -9.87 -20.87
N TYR A 281 -5.95 -8.98 -20.50
CA TYR A 281 -7.36 -9.32 -20.32
C TYR A 281 -8.26 -8.18 -20.78
N GLU A 282 -9.41 -8.54 -21.31
CA GLU A 282 -10.45 -7.55 -21.61
C GLU A 282 -10.98 -7.03 -20.29
N ALA A 283 -11.00 -5.71 -20.11
CA ALA A 283 -11.52 -5.14 -18.90
C ALA A 283 -12.88 -4.49 -19.13
N ASP A 284 -13.79 -4.76 -18.20
CA ASP A 284 -15.12 -4.16 -18.19
C ASP A 284 -15.04 -2.73 -17.65
N THR A 285 -14.88 -1.76 -18.56
CA THR A 285 -14.78 -0.33 -18.24
C THR A 285 -16.04 0.21 -17.59
N ARG A 286 -17.21 -0.38 -17.87
CA ARG A 286 -18.47 -0.03 -17.21
C ARG A 286 -18.46 -0.45 -15.75
N ARG A 287 -18.07 -1.71 -15.48
CA ARG A 287 -17.94 -2.24 -14.13
C ARG A 287 -16.89 -1.48 -13.32
N GLU A 288 -15.75 -1.17 -13.93
CA GLU A 288 -14.73 -0.33 -13.29
C GLU A 288 -15.25 1.09 -13.02
N ALA A 289 -15.98 1.70 -13.95
CA ALA A 289 -16.53 3.04 -13.76
C ALA A 289 -17.43 3.11 -12.51
N LEU A 290 -18.32 2.14 -12.36
CA LEU A 290 -19.19 2.00 -11.20
C LEU A 290 -18.43 1.64 -9.92
N GLY A 291 -17.48 0.69 -9.99
CA GLY A 291 -16.73 0.21 -8.82
C GLY A 291 -15.74 1.24 -8.25
N VAL A 292 -15.19 2.10 -9.11
CA VAL A 292 -14.18 3.11 -8.74
C VAL A 292 -14.79 4.49 -8.53
N TYR A 293 -15.61 4.95 -9.48
CA TYR A 293 -16.14 6.33 -9.46
C TYR A 293 -17.58 6.41 -8.95
N GLY A 294 -18.30 5.28 -8.87
CA GLY A 294 -19.72 5.26 -8.46
C GLY A 294 -20.69 5.81 -9.52
N THR A 295 -20.21 6.07 -10.74
CA THR A 295 -21.00 6.65 -11.84
C THR A 295 -20.45 6.19 -13.20
N GLU A 296 -21.31 6.20 -14.22
CA GLU A 296 -20.95 5.98 -15.62
C GLU A 296 -20.97 7.28 -16.45
N ASP A 297 -21.15 8.43 -15.79
CA ASP A 297 -21.30 9.73 -16.43
C ASP A 297 -20.00 10.20 -17.14
N ASP A 298 -20.09 10.49 -18.43
CA ASP A 298 -18.98 10.97 -19.27
C ASP A 298 -18.50 12.37 -18.87
N ALA A 299 -19.30 13.15 -18.14
CA ALA A 299 -18.86 14.41 -17.58
C ALA A 299 -17.88 14.22 -16.40
N HIS A 300 -17.84 13.03 -15.78
CA HIS A 300 -16.85 12.72 -14.76
C HIS A 300 -15.46 12.55 -15.38
N PRO A 301 -14.44 13.36 -15.00
CA PRO A 301 -13.13 13.35 -15.65
C PRO A 301 -12.46 11.98 -15.67
N GLY A 302 -12.50 11.26 -14.55
CA GLY A 302 -11.93 9.92 -14.44
C GLY A 302 -12.68 8.85 -15.25
N VAL A 303 -14.00 9.01 -15.43
CA VAL A 303 -14.81 8.06 -16.22
C VAL A 303 -14.55 8.28 -17.70
N ARG A 304 -14.50 9.54 -18.14
CA ARG A 304 -14.12 9.88 -19.52
C ARG A 304 -12.77 9.30 -19.89
N VAL A 305 -11.76 9.50 -19.03
CA VAL A 305 -10.42 8.92 -19.22
C VAL A 305 -10.46 7.40 -19.34
N LEU A 306 -11.22 6.73 -18.48
CA LEU A 306 -11.38 5.28 -18.52
C LEU A 306 -12.03 4.81 -19.83
N LYS A 307 -13.07 5.50 -20.30
CA LYS A 307 -13.78 5.14 -21.54
C LYS A 307 -13.00 5.46 -22.81
N GLU A 308 -12.16 6.49 -22.78
CA GLU A 308 -11.23 6.83 -23.87
C GLU A 308 -10.00 5.92 -23.91
N SER A 309 -9.78 5.11 -22.87
CA SER A 309 -8.64 4.19 -22.79
C SER A 309 -8.85 2.91 -23.60
N GLY A 310 -7.76 2.17 -23.81
CA GLY A 310 -7.78 0.89 -24.51
C GLY A 310 -8.63 -0.18 -23.81
N ARG A 311 -9.24 -1.07 -24.60
CA ARG A 311 -10.12 -2.15 -24.11
C ARG A 311 -9.38 -3.21 -23.28
N TRP A 312 -8.13 -3.45 -23.62
CA TRP A 312 -7.29 -4.45 -22.97
C TRP A 312 -6.52 -3.83 -21.81
N ALA A 313 -6.50 -4.53 -20.69
CA ALA A 313 -5.58 -4.27 -19.59
C ALA A 313 -4.41 -5.26 -19.69
N VAL A 314 -3.19 -4.76 -19.50
CA VAL A 314 -1.95 -5.54 -19.56
C VAL A 314 -1.32 -5.55 -18.17
N GLY A 315 -1.18 -6.74 -17.60
CA GLY A 315 -0.52 -6.99 -16.33
C GLY A 315 0.93 -7.41 -16.52
N GLY A 316 1.80 -7.07 -15.58
CA GLY A 316 3.22 -7.37 -15.69
C GLY A 316 4.14 -6.48 -14.88
N ASN A 317 5.36 -6.98 -14.65
CA ASN A 317 6.39 -6.28 -13.89
C ASN A 317 6.97 -5.13 -14.71
N VAL A 318 7.18 -3.98 -14.07
CA VAL A 318 7.63 -2.78 -14.77
C VAL A 318 8.84 -2.14 -14.12
N VAL A 319 9.78 -1.71 -14.95
CA VAL A 319 10.95 -0.94 -14.53
C VAL A 319 10.94 0.42 -15.24
N ALA A 320 11.04 1.48 -14.46
CA ALA A 320 11.07 2.85 -14.94
C ALA A 320 12.45 3.22 -15.51
N LEU A 321 12.44 3.82 -16.71
CA LEU A 321 13.62 4.39 -17.38
C LEU A 321 13.61 5.92 -17.40
N ALA A 322 12.50 6.51 -16.96
CA ALA A 322 12.31 7.94 -16.86
C ALA A 322 11.49 8.29 -15.61
N ARG A 323 11.66 9.55 -15.17
CA ARG A 323 10.92 10.15 -14.08
C ARG A 323 9.99 11.26 -14.62
N PRO A 324 8.75 11.40 -14.12
CA PRO A 324 7.94 12.59 -14.34
C PRO A 324 8.68 13.83 -13.83
N SER A 325 8.81 14.86 -14.67
CA SER A 325 9.39 16.13 -14.22
C SER A 325 8.28 16.96 -13.58
N SER A 326 8.45 17.39 -12.33
CA SER A 326 7.58 18.41 -11.74
C SER A 326 7.95 19.83 -12.16
N GLY A 327 9.13 20.02 -12.76
CA GLY A 327 9.77 21.33 -12.92
C GLY A 327 10.57 21.78 -11.69
N PHE A 328 10.53 21.03 -10.58
CA PHE A 328 11.20 21.33 -9.32
C PHE A 328 11.93 20.08 -8.78
N PRO A 329 13.06 19.69 -9.40
CA PRO A 329 13.73 18.42 -9.11
C PRO A 329 14.18 18.26 -7.65
N GLU A 330 14.42 19.36 -6.94
CA GLU A 330 14.77 19.38 -5.52
C GLU A 330 13.63 18.89 -4.59
N PHE A 331 12.38 19.02 -5.04
CA PHE A 331 11.20 18.53 -4.31
C PHE A 331 10.74 17.17 -4.82
N ASP A 332 11.30 16.68 -5.91
CA ASP A 332 11.01 15.35 -6.43
C ASP A 332 11.74 14.31 -5.56
N LEU A 333 11.15 13.97 -4.42
CA LEU A 333 11.68 12.93 -3.52
C LEU A 333 10.93 11.60 -3.73
N THR A 334 11.66 10.49 -3.70
CA THR A 334 11.08 9.14 -3.73
C THR A 334 10.61 8.71 -2.34
N PRO A 335 9.81 7.63 -2.21
CA PRO A 335 9.47 7.06 -0.92
C PRO A 335 10.69 6.73 -0.06
N ALA A 336 11.77 6.20 -0.64
CA ALA A 336 13.00 5.89 0.07
C ALA A 336 13.67 7.16 0.61
N GLN A 337 13.79 8.20 -0.22
CA GLN A 337 14.39 9.48 0.18
C GLN A 337 13.58 10.20 1.27
N VAL A 338 12.25 10.21 1.18
CA VAL A 338 11.41 10.80 2.24
C VAL A 338 11.55 10.04 3.56
N ARG A 339 11.63 8.70 3.51
CA ARG A 339 11.89 7.88 4.70
C ARG A 339 13.27 8.13 5.29
N GLU A 340 14.27 8.37 4.46
CA GLU A 340 15.60 8.76 4.89
C GLU A 340 15.59 10.10 5.62
N VAL A 341 14.96 11.14 5.05
CA VAL A 341 14.79 12.44 5.71
C VAL A 341 14.08 12.29 7.05
N LYS A 342 13.00 11.49 7.10
CA LYS A 342 12.28 11.17 8.34
C LYS A 342 13.21 10.55 9.39
N ALA A 343 14.06 9.60 8.99
CA ALA A 343 15.02 8.94 9.88
C ALA A 343 16.12 9.89 10.36
N GLN A 344 16.70 10.70 9.46
CA GLN A 344 17.73 11.70 9.78
C GLN A 344 17.22 12.75 10.77
N ARG A 345 15.95 13.15 10.65
CA ARG A 345 15.27 14.06 11.59
C ARG A 345 14.77 13.38 12.87
N ALA A 346 15.01 12.08 13.02
CA ALA A 346 14.54 11.26 14.13
C ALA A 346 13.01 11.33 14.37
N TRP A 347 12.24 11.62 13.31
CA TRP A 347 10.78 11.61 13.38
C TRP A 347 10.28 10.17 13.51
N LYS A 348 9.58 9.85 14.59
CA LYS A 348 8.91 8.56 14.79
C LYS A 348 7.57 8.57 14.05
N THR A 349 6.82 9.65 14.17
CA THR A 349 5.54 9.88 13.51
C THR A 349 5.63 11.01 12.49
N MET A 350 4.90 10.86 11.39
CA MET A 350 4.80 11.87 10.34
C MET A 350 3.39 11.83 9.76
N VAL A 351 2.81 13.00 9.54
CA VAL A 351 1.50 13.15 8.89
C VAL A 351 1.66 13.58 7.44
N GLY A 352 0.94 12.94 6.53
CA GLY A 352 0.87 13.36 5.13
C GLY A 352 -0.31 14.30 4.87
N PHE A 353 -0.08 15.36 4.09
CA PHE A 353 -1.12 16.25 3.58
C PHE A 353 -1.07 16.32 2.06
N GLN A 354 -2.12 15.79 1.41
CA GLN A 354 -2.32 15.84 -0.03
C GLN A 354 -3.00 17.15 -0.42
N THR A 355 -2.47 17.85 -1.42
CA THR A 355 -3.15 19.02 -2.01
C THR A 355 -2.87 19.14 -3.50
N ARG A 356 -3.74 19.84 -4.22
CA ARG A 356 -3.47 20.35 -5.58
C ARG A 356 -3.70 21.87 -5.68
N ASN A 357 -4.11 22.48 -4.57
CA ASN A 357 -4.46 23.90 -4.45
C ASN A 357 -3.50 24.57 -3.46
N PRO A 358 -3.29 25.90 -3.57
CA PRO A 358 -2.63 26.67 -2.52
C PRO A 358 -3.21 26.37 -1.13
N VAL A 359 -2.34 26.30 -0.13
CA VAL A 359 -2.75 26.05 1.26
C VAL A 359 -3.29 27.36 1.85
N HIS A 360 -4.59 27.40 2.11
CA HIS A 360 -5.26 28.51 2.79
C HIS A 360 -5.40 28.23 4.31
N ARG A 361 -5.94 29.18 5.08
CA ARG A 361 -6.01 29.13 6.56
C ARG A 361 -6.72 27.88 7.11
N ALA A 362 -7.76 27.39 6.43
CA ALA A 362 -8.37 26.11 6.78
C ALA A 362 -7.43 24.90 6.62
N HIS A 363 -6.70 24.78 5.51
CA HIS A 363 -5.70 23.73 5.34
C HIS A 363 -4.55 23.88 6.35
N GLU A 364 -4.08 25.11 6.60
CA GLU A 364 -3.06 25.42 7.61
C GLU A 364 -3.51 24.93 9.00
N TYR A 365 -4.76 25.20 9.38
CA TYR A 365 -5.33 24.73 10.66
C TYR A 365 -5.33 23.21 10.78
N LEU A 366 -5.75 22.48 9.74
CA LEU A 366 -5.73 21.01 9.73
C LEU A 366 -4.31 20.48 9.96
N GLN A 367 -3.34 21.04 9.22
CA GLN A 367 -1.93 20.65 9.32
C GLN A 367 -1.35 20.94 10.71
N LYS A 368 -1.65 22.10 11.29
CA LYS A 368 -1.17 22.50 12.62
C LYS A 368 -1.77 21.64 13.73
N VAL A 369 -3.07 21.37 13.69
CA VAL A 369 -3.70 20.45 14.66
C VAL A 369 -3.08 19.06 14.58
N ALA A 370 -2.79 18.55 13.38
CA ALA A 370 -2.10 17.26 13.25
C ALA A 370 -0.67 17.30 13.79
N LEU A 371 0.08 18.39 13.54
CA LEU A 371 1.44 18.58 14.05
C LEU A 371 1.53 18.64 15.58
N GLU A 372 0.44 18.88 16.31
CA GLU A 372 0.45 18.80 17.78
C GLU A 372 0.64 17.35 18.30
N ILE A 373 0.29 16.34 17.49
CA ILE A 373 0.32 14.93 17.90
C ILE A 373 1.31 14.05 17.13
N VAL A 374 1.99 14.60 16.12
CA VAL A 374 3.01 13.88 15.34
C VAL A 374 4.33 14.66 15.28
N ASP A 375 5.46 14.04 14.97
CA ASP A 375 6.76 14.72 14.97
C ASP A 375 6.92 15.68 13.76
N GLY A 376 6.47 15.27 12.57
CA GLY A 376 6.61 16.06 11.34
C GLY A 376 5.45 15.97 10.36
N LEU A 377 5.42 16.91 9.40
CA LEU A 377 4.46 17.03 8.32
C LEU A 377 5.15 16.86 6.97
N LEU A 378 4.62 15.95 6.15
CA LEU A 378 4.89 15.87 4.72
C LEU A 378 3.79 16.63 3.96
N LEU A 379 4.09 17.85 3.51
CA LEU A 379 3.25 18.57 2.55
C LEU A 379 3.56 18.02 1.16
N HIS A 380 2.58 17.35 0.55
CA HIS A 380 2.80 16.50 -0.62
C HIS A 380 1.89 16.88 -1.80
N PRO A 381 2.09 18.05 -2.42
CA PRO A 381 1.26 18.53 -3.52
C PRO A 381 1.38 17.70 -4.80
N LEU A 382 0.27 17.57 -5.54
CA LEU A 382 0.27 17.12 -6.93
C LEU A 382 0.81 18.23 -7.84
N VAL A 383 1.84 17.90 -8.62
CA VAL A 383 2.48 18.83 -9.57
C VAL A 383 2.37 18.34 -11.03
N GLY A 384 1.83 17.14 -11.26
CA GLY A 384 1.53 16.61 -12.60
C GLY A 384 0.32 17.28 -13.28
N GLU A 385 -0.15 16.69 -14.39
CA GLU A 385 -1.31 17.19 -15.15
C GLU A 385 -2.53 17.40 -14.23
N THR A 386 -2.94 18.66 -14.10
CA THR A 386 -4.14 19.08 -13.38
C THR A 386 -5.22 19.54 -14.37
N LYS A 387 -6.44 19.81 -13.89
CA LYS A 387 -7.48 20.39 -14.74
C LYS A 387 -7.05 21.79 -15.20
N SER A 388 -7.57 22.22 -16.35
CA SER A 388 -7.21 23.47 -17.00
C SER A 388 -7.54 24.73 -16.19
N ASP A 389 -8.41 24.64 -15.18
CA ASP A 389 -8.77 25.75 -14.29
C ASP A 389 -8.00 25.77 -12.96
N ASP A 390 -7.03 24.86 -12.77
CA ASP A 390 -6.16 24.87 -11.58
C ASP A 390 -5.02 25.89 -11.72
N ILE A 391 -4.71 26.60 -10.62
CA ILE A 391 -3.61 27.58 -10.55
C ILE A 391 -2.28 26.93 -10.99
N PRO A 392 -1.45 27.55 -11.83
CA PRO A 392 -0.23 26.93 -12.35
C PRO A 392 0.71 26.37 -11.28
N ALA A 393 1.36 25.24 -11.58
CA ALA A 393 2.26 24.54 -10.66
C ALA A 393 3.31 25.45 -10.00
N ALA A 394 3.96 26.31 -10.78
CA ALA A 394 4.97 27.25 -10.28
C ALA A 394 4.42 28.25 -9.26
N VAL A 395 3.19 28.74 -9.47
CA VAL A 395 2.53 29.65 -8.52
C VAL A 395 2.20 28.89 -7.22
N ARG A 396 1.69 27.66 -7.32
CA ARG A 396 1.39 26.82 -6.16
C ARG A 396 2.64 26.51 -5.33
N MET A 397 3.75 26.17 -5.99
CA MET A 397 5.03 25.90 -5.30
C MET A 397 5.53 27.11 -4.53
N ARG A 398 5.56 28.31 -5.15
CA ARG A 398 5.87 29.57 -4.46
C ARG A 398 4.97 29.81 -3.25
N CYS A 399 3.67 29.54 -3.37
CA CYS A 399 2.73 29.66 -2.24
C CYS A 399 3.07 28.70 -1.08
N TYR A 400 3.48 27.46 -1.37
CA TYR A 400 3.85 26.50 -0.33
C TYR A 400 5.14 26.91 0.37
N GLU A 401 6.16 27.32 -0.39
CA GLU A 401 7.43 27.78 0.17
C GLU A 401 7.25 28.99 1.08
N GLU A 402 6.52 30.01 0.62
CA GLU A 402 6.22 31.22 1.39
C GLU A 402 5.49 30.88 2.70
N LEU A 403 4.48 30.00 2.61
CA LEU A 403 3.73 29.57 3.78
C LEU A 403 4.61 28.81 4.78
N LEU A 404 5.40 27.83 4.32
CA LEU A 404 6.24 27.01 5.18
C LEU A 404 7.34 27.85 5.84
N ALA A 405 7.96 28.77 5.11
CA ALA A 405 9.01 29.65 5.63
C ALA A 405 8.48 30.61 6.71
N GLY A 406 7.30 31.20 6.51
CA GLY A 406 6.76 32.20 7.42
C GLY A 406 6.00 31.63 8.63
N TYR A 407 5.43 30.42 8.51
CA TYR A 407 4.36 29.99 9.42
C TYR A 407 4.53 28.59 10.02
N TYR A 408 5.63 27.88 9.73
CA TYR A 408 5.92 26.54 10.25
C TYR A 408 7.35 26.42 10.80
N PRO A 409 7.58 25.56 11.82
CA PRO A 409 8.94 25.19 12.22
C PRO A 409 9.62 24.39 11.10
N ALA A 410 10.73 24.90 10.57
CA ALA A 410 11.43 24.31 9.43
C ALA A 410 11.90 22.86 9.67
N ASP A 411 12.24 22.53 10.91
CA ASP A 411 12.65 21.20 11.36
C ASP A 411 11.49 20.20 11.51
N ARG A 412 10.24 20.66 11.36
CA ARG A 412 9.01 19.86 11.48
C ARG A 412 8.22 19.71 10.19
N VAL A 413 8.69 20.28 9.08
CA VAL A 413 8.00 20.21 7.77
C VAL A 413 8.92 19.74 6.65
N LEU A 414 8.35 18.97 5.73
CA LEU A 414 9.00 18.54 4.50
C LEU A 414 8.04 18.79 3.34
N LEU A 415 8.51 19.55 2.34
CA LEU A 415 7.83 19.72 1.06
C LEU A 415 8.41 18.73 0.07
N ALA A 416 7.56 17.94 -0.58
CA ALA A 416 7.93 17.08 -1.70
C ALA A 416 6.80 17.07 -2.72
N THR A 417 7.09 16.82 -3.99
CA THR A 417 6.06 16.65 -5.01
C THR A 417 5.49 15.23 -4.99
N ASN A 418 4.21 15.10 -5.29
CA ASN A 418 3.57 13.82 -5.54
C ASN A 418 3.51 13.59 -7.06
N PRO A 419 4.21 12.56 -7.60
CA PRO A 419 4.24 12.28 -9.03
C PRO A 419 2.94 11.65 -9.55
N ALA A 420 1.97 11.34 -8.68
CA ALA A 420 0.68 10.79 -9.09
C ALA A 420 -0.11 11.77 -9.99
N TRP A 421 -1.11 11.24 -10.67
CA TRP A 421 -2.11 12.01 -11.41
C TRP A 421 -3.49 11.85 -10.76
N MET A 422 -4.30 12.90 -10.85
CA MET A 422 -5.60 12.97 -10.16
C MET A 422 -6.68 12.20 -10.94
N ARG A 423 -7.32 11.22 -10.30
CA ARG A 423 -8.42 10.42 -10.88
C ARG A 423 -9.80 10.99 -10.57
N TYR A 424 -9.88 11.83 -9.55
CA TYR A 424 -11.12 12.40 -8.99
C TYR A 424 -12.10 11.33 -8.48
N ALA A 425 -11.59 10.20 -7.97
CA ALA A 425 -12.42 9.09 -7.50
C ALA A 425 -12.88 9.22 -6.03
N GLY A 426 -12.88 10.45 -5.49
CA GLY A 426 -13.42 10.78 -4.18
C GLY A 426 -13.00 9.80 -3.08
N PRO A 427 -13.93 9.05 -2.47
CA PRO A 427 -13.62 8.11 -1.39
C PRO A 427 -12.57 7.05 -1.76
N LYS A 428 -12.65 6.44 -2.95
CA LYS A 428 -11.69 5.41 -3.38
C LYS A 428 -10.29 6.02 -3.53
N GLU A 429 -10.20 7.26 -4.00
CA GLU A 429 -8.92 7.96 -4.12
C GLU A 429 -8.38 8.48 -2.77
N ALA A 430 -9.23 8.72 -1.78
CA ALA A 430 -8.79 9.02 -0.42
C ALA A 430 -8.00 7.84 0.19
N VAL A 431 -8.48 6.60 -0.01
CA VAL A 431 -7.76 5.39 0.42
C VAL A 431 -6.48 5.20 -0.38
N PHE A 432 -6.51 5.40 -1.70
CA PHE A 432 -5.33 5.37 -2.56
C PHE A 432 -4.26 6.37 -2.09
N HIS A 433 -4.65 7.62 -1.81
CA HIS A 433 -3.74 8.63 -1.28
C HIS A 433 -3.15 8.23 0.07
N ALA A 434 -3.95 7.63 0.97
CA ALA A 434 -3.44 7.13 2.25
C ALA A 434 -2.39 6.03 2.05
N ILE A 435 -2.63 5.08 1.14
CA ILE A 435 -1.68 4.02 0.78
C ILE A 435 -0.37 4.59 0.25
N VAL A 436 -0.44 5.57 -0.67
CA VAL A 436 0.76 6.27 -1.17
C VAL A 436 1.50 6.91 0.01
N ARG A 437 0.83 7.63 0.91
CA ARG A 437 1.48 8.35 2.02
C ARG A 437 2.13 7.39 3.02
N ARG A 438 1.48 6.26 3.28
CA ARG A 438 2.07 5.18 4.06
C ARG A 438 3.38 4.72 3.42
N ASN A 439 3.40 4.54 2.11
CA ASN A 439 4.59 4.10 1.39
C ASN A 439 5.71 5.16 1.43
N TYR A 440 5.39 6.45 1.49
CA TYR A 440 6.34 7.53 1.78
C TYR A 440 6.75 7.64 3.27
N GLY A 441 6.26 6.75 4.15
CA GLY A 441 6.66 6.70 5.56
C GLY A 441 5.79 7.50 6.52
N CYS A 442 4.67 8.06 6.05
CA CYS A 442 3.69 8.68 6.91
C CYS A 442 3.02 7.64 7.81
N THR A 443 2.89 7.98 9.08
CA THR A 443 2.13 7.20 10.09
C THR A 443 0.68 7.66 10.18
N HIS A 444 0.41 8.91 9.77
CA HIS A 444 -0.90 9.53 9.81
C HIS A 444 -1.20 10.16 8.44
N PHE A 445 -2.48 10.25 8.08
CA PHE A 445 -2.93 10.95 6.87
C PHE A 445 -4.14 11.82 7.17
N ILE A 446 -4.06 13.09 6.77
CA ILE A 446 -5.16 14.05 6.91
C ILE A 446 -6.17 13.81 5.80
N VAL A 447 -7.43 13.62 6.17
CA VAL A 447 -8.57 13.58 5.26
C VAL A 447 -9.56 14.64 5.72
N GLY A 448 -9.83 15.59 4.84
CA GLY A 448 -10.81 16.64 5.06
C GLY A 448 -12.15 16.35 4.38
N ARG A 449 -13.01 17.35 4.41
CA ARG A 449 -14.27 17.41 3.66
C ARG A 449 -14.02 17.21 2.15
N ASP A 450 -14.85 16.40 1.50
CA ASP A 450 -14.87 16.22 0.04
C ASP A 450 -13.50 15.85 -0.58
N HIS A 451 -12.72 15.05 0.16
CA HIS A 451 -11.37 14.67 -0.24
C HIS A 451 -11.38 13.94 -1.59
N ALA A 452 -10.56 14.44 -2.51
CA ALA A 452 -10.46 13.95 -3.89
C ALA A 452 -11.78 13.97 -4.71
N GLY A 453 -12.79 14.70 -4.24
CA GLY A 453 -14.04 14.87 -4.95
C GLY A 453 -13.97 15.76 -6.18
N VAL A 454 -15.01 15.67 -7.01
CA VAL A 454 -15.30 16.57 -8.13
C VAL A 454 -16.80 16.77 -8.22
N GLY A 455 -17.23 18.00 -8.56
CA GLY A 455 -18.64 18.32 -8.75
C GLY A 455 -19.48 17.92 -7.54
N ASN A 456 -20.57 17.19 -7.78
CA ASN A 456 -21.47 16.67 -6.74
C ASN A 456 -21.60 15.14 -6.81
N TYR A 457 -20.58 14.43 -7.34
CA TYR A 457 -20.64 12.97 -7.51
C TYR A 457 -20.54 12.19 -6.20
N TYR A 458 -20.01 12.80 -5.15
CA TYR A 458 -19.77 12.15 -3.86
C TYR A 458 -20.46 12.88 -2.74
N ASP A 459 -20.97 12.14 -1.76
CA ASP A 459 -21.34 12.74 -0.49
C ASP A 459 -20.12 13.38 0.17
N THR A 460 -20.36 14.54 0.79
CA THR A 460 -19.36 15.41 1.42
C THR A 460 -18.41 14.68 2.39
N TYR A 461 -18.89 13.64 3.07
CA TYR A 461 -18.11 12.86 4.04
C TYR A 461 -17.96 11.38 3.65
N ALA A 462 -18.25 11.01 2.40
CA ALA A 462 -18.04 9.65 1.92
C ALA A 462 -16.56 9.24 2.02
N ALA A 463 -15.64 10.19 1.79
CA ALA A 463 -14.21 9.97 1.96
C ALA A 463 -13.80 9.69 3.42
N HIS A 464 -14.59 10.07 4.42
CA HIS A 464 -14.36 9.64 5.80
C HIS A 464 -14.87 8.22 6.03
N ARG A 465 -16.10 7.94 5.59
CA ARG A 465 -16.79 6.67 5.88
C ARG A 465 -16.18 5.47 5.17
N ILE A 466 -15.54 5.65 4.01
CA ILE A 466 -14.89 4.53 3.31
C ILE A 466 -13.82 3.85 4.16
N PHE A 467 -13.14 4.60 5.05
CA PHE A 467 -12.13 4.04 5.93
C PHE A 467 -12.72 3.10 7.00
N ASP A 468 -14.03 3.18 7.28
CA ASP A 468 -14.71 2.27 8.21
C ASP A 468 -14.86 0.84 7.65
N GLN A 469 -14.57 0.64 6.35
CA GLN A 469 -14.57 -0.67 5.68
C GLN A 469 -13.29 -1.47 5.94
N TYR A 470 -12.30 -0.87 6.59
CA TYR A 470 -10.99 -1.48 6.87
C TYR A 470 -10.82 -1.65 8.39
N ALA A 471 -10.37 -2.82 8.82
CA ALA A 471 -10.13 -3.07 10.23
C ALA A 471 -8.94 -2.22 10.74
N PRO A 472 -8.88 -1.90 12.05
CA PRO A 472 -7.75 -1.19 12.62
C PRO A 472 -6.42 -1.87 12.28
N GLY A 473 -5.53 -1.14 11.60
CA GLY A 473 -4.22 -1.64 11.17
C GLY A 473 -4.17 -2.16 9.73
N ASP A 474 -5.29 -2.49 9.08
CA ASP A 474 -5.33 -3.03 7.71
C ASP A 474 -4.59 -2.14 6.69
N LEU A 475 -4.79 -0.82 6.82
CA LEU A 475 -4.17 0.15 5.93
C LEU A 475 -2.70 0.40 6.27
N GLY A 476 -2.27 0.14 7.51
CA GLY A 476 -0.92 0.47 7.99
C GLY A 476 -0.65 1.97 8.17
N ILE A 477 -1.70 2.80 8.20
CA ILE A 477 -1.64 4.25 8.43
C ILE A 477 -2.90 4.70 9.18
N GLU A 478 -2.75 5.64 10.12
CA GLU A 478 -3.86 6.21 10.87
C GLU A 478 -4.48 7.39 10.11
N ILE A 479 -5.81 7.48 10.12
CA ILE A 479 -6.54 8.51 9.36
C ILE A 479 -7.05 9.58 10.31
N LEU A 480 -6.59 10.81 10.12
CA LEU A 480 -7.05 11.99 10.84
C LEU A 480 -8.19 12.65 10.05
N ARG A 481 -9.43 12.44 10.50
CA ARG A 481 -10.66 12.94 9.86
C ARG A 481 -11.01 14.32 10.38
N PHE A 482 -10.93 15.33 9.52
CA PHE A 482 -11.26 16.71 9.86
C PHE A 482 -12.58 17.15 9.25
N GLU A 483 -13.48 17.67 10.09
CA GLU A 483 -14.74 18.25 9.63
C GLU A 483 -14.53 19.59 8.91
N HIS A 484 -15.61 20.13 8.35
CA HIS A 484 -15.60 21.44 7.70
C HIS A 484 -15.03 22.52 8.63
N THR A 485 -13.98 23.20 8.17
CA THR A 485 -13.29 24.27 8.89
C THR A 485 -13.56 25.64 8.29
N PHE A 486 -13.64 26.63 9.17
CA PHE A 486 -14.00 28.01 8.83
C PHE A 486 -13.38 28.97 9.85
N TYR A 487 -13.19 30.23 9.46
CA TYR A 487 -12.81 31.26 10.41
C TYR A 487 -14.06 31.75 11.16
N CYS A 488 -14.06 31.71 12.49
CA CYS A 488 -15.16 32.23 13.28
C CYS A 488 -14.79 33.57 13.92
N SER A 489 -15.60 34.59 13.62
CA SER A 489 -15.35 35.97 14.09
C SER A 489 -15.44 36.08 15.62
N ALA A 490 -16.32 35.30 16.27
CA ALA A 490 -16.42 35.28 17.73
C ALA A 490 -15.30 34.47 18.40
N CYS A 491 -14.82 33.39 17.77
CA CYS A 491 -13.66 32.67 18.28
C CYS A 491 -12.33 33.41 18.02
N GLY A 492 -12.32 34.37 17.09
CA GLY A 492 -11.11 35.08 16.68
C GLY A 492 -10.11 34.20 15.92
N GLY A 493 -10.56 33.12 15.27
CA GLY A 493 -9.66 32.15 14.66
C GLY A 493 -10.33 31.04 13.86
N MET A 494 -9.51 30.15 13.31
CA MET A 494 -9.96 28.94 12.63
C MET A 494 -10.59 27.97 13.63
N ALA A 495 -11.73 27.41 13.27
CA ALA A 495 -12.43 26.40 14.04
C ALA A 495 -13.12 25.40 13.10
N SER A 496 -13.79 24.41 13.70
CA SER A 496 -14.64 23.45 13.01
C SER A 496 -16.01 23.35 13.69
N THR A 497 -16.93 22.65 13.07
CA THR A 497 -18.21 22.25 13.67
C THR A 497 -18.08 21.46 14.97
N ARG A 498 -16.90 20.91 15.28
CA ARG A 498 -16.62 20.21 16.55
C ARG A 498 -16.15 21.12 17.68
N THR A 499 -15.65 22.30 17.35
CA THR A 499 -14.91 23.17 18.29
C THR A 499 -15.52 24.56 18.42
N CYS A 500 -16.42 24.94 17.51
CA CYS A 500 -17.13 26.20 17.51
C CYS A 500 -18.64 25.98 17.71
N PRO A 501 -19.25 26.54 18.78
CA PRO A 501 -20.69 26.45 19.01
C PRO A 501 -21.48 27.60 18.33
N HIS A 502 -20.78 28.56 17.74
CA HIS A 502 -21.40 29.76 17.18
C HIS A 502 -22.19 29.47 15.89
N PRO A 503 -23.18 30.31 15.55
CA PRO A 503 -24.01 30.10 14.37
C PRO A 503 -23.29 30.55 13.08
N LYS A 504 -23.80 30.08 11.93
CA LYS A 504 -23.10 30.19 10.63
C LYS A 504 -22.83 31.62 10.17
N GLU A 505 -23.59 32.59 10.65
CA GLU A 505 -23.45 34.02 10.30
C GLU A 505 -22.13 34.60 10.78
N LEU A 506 -21.52 33.98 11.81
CA LEU A 506 -20.20 34.37 12.32
C LEU A 506 -19.05 33.62 11.63
N HIS A 507 -19.36 32.65 10.77
CA HIS A 507 -18.40 31.82 10.06
C HIS A 507 -18.05 32.45 8.70
N ARG A 508 -16.76 32.62 8.43
CA ARG A 508 -16.24 33.11 7.16
C ARG A 508 -15.62 31.95 6.39
N THR A 509 -16.09 31.79 5.16
CA THR A 509 -15.58 30.83 4.17
C THR A 509 -15.53 31.50 2.81
N LEU A 510 -14.57 31.13 1.98
CA LEU A 510 -14.46 31.62 0.61
C LEU A 510 -14.44 30.44 -0.35
N SER A 511 -15.32 30.45 -1.35
CA SER A 511 -15.33 29.43 -2.41
C SER A 511 -14.20 29.69 -3.40
N GLY A 512 -13.73 28.65 -4.10
CA GLY A 512 -12.70 28.81 -5.14
C GLY A 512 -13.12 29.78 -6.26
N THR A 513 -14.40 29.84 -6.61
CA THR A 513 -14.95 30.81 -7.57
C THR A 513 -14.86 32.24 -7.05
N ALA A 514 -15.14 32.46 -5.77
CA ALA A 514 -15.02 33.78 -5.15
C ALA A 514 -13.55 34.22 -5.05
N VAL A 515 -12.62 33.30 -4.76
CA VAL A 515 -11.17 33.58 -4.77
C VAL A 515 -10.74 34.04 -6.16
N ARG A 516 -11.09 33.29 -7.21
CA ARG A 516 -10.74 33.62 -8.60
C ARG A 516 -11.25 35.00 -8.99
N LYS A 517 -12.53 35.29 -8.71
CA LYS A 517 -13.12 36.60 -8.98
C LYS A 517 -12.35 37.74 -8.30
N LEU A 518 -11.98 37.58 -7.02
CA LEU A 518 -11.21 38.62 -6.32
C LEU A 518 -9.82 38.81 -6.94
N LEU A 519 -9.15 37.72 -7.33
CA LEU A 519 -7.84 37.78 -7.99
C LEU A 519 -7.94 38.47 -9.37
N GLU A 520 -8.95 38.14 -10.17
CA GLU A 520 -9.23 38.77 -11.47
C GLU A 520 -9.53 40.27 -11.34
N GLU A 521 -10.23 40.68 -10.27
CA GLU A 521 -10.52 42.08 -9.95
C GLU A 521 -9.31 42.80 -9.32
N GLY A 522 -8.19 42.10 -9.06
CA GLY A 522 -7.02 42.64 -8.38
C GLY A 522 -7.28 43.01 -6.91
N ALA A 523 -8.33 42.47 -6.31
CA ALA A 523 -8.75 42.73 -4.94
C ALA A 523 -8.02 41.85 -3.92
N ASP A 524 -7.77 42.39 -2.73
CA ASP A 524 -7.08 41.67 -1.66
C ASP A 524 -7.89 40.44 -1.18
N LEU A 525 -7.19 39.32 -0.98
CA LEU A 525 -7.78 38.16 -0.31
C LEU A 525 -7.80 38.38 1.21
N PRO A 526 -8.92 38.11 1.91
CA PRO A 526 -9.01 38.35 3.34
C PRO A 526 -7.98 37.54 4.17
N PRO A 527 -7.38 38.12 5.21
CA PRO A 527 -6.41 37.43 6.08
C PRO A 527 -7.03 36.26 6.87
N GLU A 528 -8.34 36.26 7.05
CA GLU A 528 -9.12 35.15 7.61
C GLU A 528 -9.11 33.93 6.68
N PHE A 529 -8.93 34.14 5.38
CA PHE A 529 -8.92 33.08 4.36
C PHE A 529 -7.51 32.62 4.02
N THR A 530 -6.57 33.51 3.74
CA THR A 530 -5.20 33.17 3.35
C THR A 530 -4.17 34.09 4.01
N ARG A 531 -2.91 33.66 4.09
CA ARG A 531 -1.84 34.51 4.62
C ARG A 531 -1.53 35.65 3.64
N PRO A 532 -1.26 36.88 4.11
CA PRO A 532 -1.02 38.03 3.22
C PRO A 532 0.10 37.82 2.21
N GLU A 533 1.16 37.12 2.59
CA GLU A 533 2.31 36.81 1.73
C GLU A 533 1.91 35.82 0.63
N VAL A 534 1.14 34.79 0.98
CA VAL A 534 0.56 33.85 0.01
C VAL A 534 -0.44 34.56 -0.91
N ALA A 535 -1.26 35.48 -0.38
CA ALA A 535 -2.18 36.29 -1.20
C ALA A 535 -1.43 37.11 -2.25
N ARG A 536 -0.29 37.70 -1.86
CA ARG A 536 0.55 38.49 -2.77
C ARG A 536 1.08 37.64 -3.92
N VAL A 537 1.60 36.44 -3.63
CA VAL A 537 2.05 35.49 -4.68
C VAL A 537 0.93 35.19 -5.68
N LEU A 538 -0.30 35.00 -5.20
CA LEU A 538 -1.46 34.73 -6.05
C LEU A 538 -1.87 35.95 -6.89
N LEU A 539 -1.87 37.14 -6.30
CA LEU A 539 -2.21 38.39 -6.98
C LEU A 539 -1.19 38.76 -8.05
N ASP A 540 0.10 38.60 -7.76
CA ASP A 540 1.17 38.89 -8.70
C ASP A 540 1.09 37.95 -9.91
N ALA A 541 0.86 36.65 -9.67
CA ALA A 541 0.66 35.68 -10.75
C ALA A 541 -0.58 35.98 -11.62
N SER A 542 -1.70 36.39 -11.01
CA SER A 542 -2.91 36.76 -11.74
C SER A 542 -2.70 37.99 -12.62
N LYS A 543 -1.85 38.94 -12.20
CA LYS A 543 -1.49 40.11 -13.01
C LYS A 543 -0.57 39.73 -14.17
N GLU A 544 0.41 38.86 -13.94
CA GLU A 544 1.30 38.34 -14.98
C GLU A 544 0.50 37.67 -16.10
N GLU A 545 -0.46 36.80 -15.76
CA GLU A 545 -1.38 36.16 -16.73
C GLU A 545 -2.24 37.17 -17.50
N ALA A 546 -2.72 38.24 -16.87
CA ALA A 546 -3.51 39.27 -17.56
C ALA A 546 -2.69 40.13 -18.52
N THR A 547 -1.36 40.13 -18.39
CA THR A 547 -0.43 40.92 -19.23
C THR A 547 0.28 40.11 -20.31
N ALA A 548 0.21 38.77 -20.24
CA ALA A 548 0.76 37.83 -21.23
C ALA A 548 -0.25 37.55 -22.35
#